data_AF-A0A5C3MNP0-F1
#
_entry.id   AF-A0A5C3MNP0-F1
#
_cell.length_a   1.000
_cell.length_b   1.000
_cell.length_c   1.000
_cell.angle_alpha   90.00
_cell.angle_beta   90.00
_cell.angle_gamma   90.00
#
_symmetry.space_group_name_H-M   'P 1'
#
loop_
_entity.id
_entity.type
_entity.pdbx_description
1 polymer ?
#
loop_
_entity_poly.entity_id
_entity_poly.type
_entity_poly.pdbx_seq_one_letter_code
_entity_poly.pdbx_strand_id
1 'polypeptide(L)'
;MYSVAGSKFLASLGIRDFPTFGLVTDGSLGAVSCTYTQPPKQRQKLICEANAHIFDISNPVGAFNFCIFLSMLLTVHGPELERLLTDSRSEDNRRAAFQAKCKANDPALEWNMIMQRKARAASVSASSE
;
A
#
# COMPACT_ATOMS: atom_id res chain seq x y z
N MET A 1 -4.31 -9.41 -3.66
CA MET A 1 -2.93 -9.43 -4.21
C MET A 1 -2.44 -8.03 -4.66
N TYR A 2 -3.24 -7.22 -5.35
CA TYR A 2 -2.84 -5.85 -5.76
C TYR A 2 -2.65 -4.87 -4.59
N SER A 3 -3.43 -4.99 -3.52
CA SER A 3 -3.30 -4.17 -2.30
C SER A 3 -1.93 -4.33 -1.61
N VAL A 4 -1.39 -5.55 -1.60
CA VAL A 4 -0.04 -5.84 -1.09
C VAL A 4 1.03 -5.10 -1.89
N ALA A 5 0.96 -5.16 -3.22
CA ALA A 5 1.90 -4.45 -4.09
C ALA A 5 1.79 -2.92 -3.88
N GLY A 6 0.58 -2.39 -3.80
CA GLY A 6 0.33 -0.98 -3.49
C GLY A 6 0.93 -0.56 -2.14
N SER A 7 0.72 -1.36 -1.08
CA SER A 7 1.27 -1.06 0.24
C SER A 7 2.81 -1.09 0.26
N LYS A 8 3.43 -2.02 -0.47
CA LYS A 8 4.90 -2.08 -0.61
C LYS A 8 5.45 -0.90 -1.39
N PHE A 9 4.74 -0.47 -2.44
CA PHE A 9 5.10 0.71 -3.21
C PHE A 9 5.08 1.96 -2.32
N LEU A 10 4.00 2.18 -1.56
CA LEU A 10 3.91 3.28 -0.59
C LEU A 10 5.05 3.20 0.44
N ALA A 11 5.35 2.01 0.96
CA ALA A 11 6.46 1.82 1.90
C ALA A 11 7.83 2.16 1.29
N SER A 12 8.01 1.91 -0.01
CA SER A 12 9.25 2.28 -0.74
C SER A 12 9.40 3.81 -0.89
N LEU A 13 8.28 4.54 -0.91
CA LEU A 13 8.25 6.00 -0.86
C LEU A 13 8.37 6.55 0.57
N GLY A 14 8.54 5.68 1.58
CA GLY A 14 8.57 6.08 2.99
C GLY A 14 7.19 6.32 3.61
N ILE A 15 6.10 5.99 2.91
CA ILE A 15 4.73 6.01 3.43
C ILE A 15 4.43 4.65 4.04
N ARG A 16 4.44 4.57 5.37
CA ARG A 16 4.18 3.35 6.15
C ARG A 16 2.94 3.54 7.02
N ASP A 17 2.38 2.44 7.50
CA ASP A 17 1.11 2.43 8.26
C ASP A 17 -0.07 3.11 7.54
N PHE A 18 0.01 3.22 6.22
CA PHE A 18 -1.07 3.74 5.42
C PHE A 18 -1.94 2.58 4.89
N PRO A 19 -3.26 2.62 5.09
CA PRO A 19 -4.15 1.56 4.65
C PRO A 19 -4.34 1.59 3.12
N THR A 20 -3.95 0.51 2.46
CA THR A 20 -4.21 0.27 1.04
C THR A 20 -5.42 -0.66 0.90
N PHE A 21 -6.51 -0.13 0.37
CA PHE A 21 -7.75 -0.89 0.22
C PHE A 21 -7.81 -1.58 -1.14
N GLY A 22 -8.23 -2.84 -1.15
CA GLY A 22 -8.58 -3.57 -2.37
C GLY A 22 -10.07 -3.83 -2.41
N LEU A 23 -10.73 -3.42 -3.48
CA LEU A 23 -12.16 -3.64 -3.70
C LEU A 23 -12.36 -4.69 -4.80
N VAL A 24 -13.17 -5.69 -4.53
CA VAL A 24 -13.60 -6.70 -5.50
C VAL A 24 -15.12 -6.80 -5.42
N THR A 25 -15.79 -6.78 -6.56
CA THR A 25 -17.24 -6.94 -6.64
C THR A 25 -17.59 -8.18 -7.44
N ASP A 26 -18.49 -8.99 -6.92
CA ASP A 26 -19.09 -10.13 -7.60
C ASP A 26 -20.62 -10.06 -7.47
N GLY A 27 -21.29 -9.67 -8.57
CA GLY A 27 -22.72 -9.37 -8.56
C GLY A 27 -23.08 -8.31 -7.51
N SER A 28 -23.91 -8.69 -6.54
CA SER A 28 -24.33 -7.81 -5.44
C SER A 28 -23.40 -7.84 -4.22
N LEU A 29 -22.30 -8.60 -4.26
CA LEU A 29 -21.37 -8.68 -3.14
C LEU A 29 -20.14 -7.81 -3.43
N GLY A 30 -19.84 -6.87 -2.55
CA GLY A 30 -18.61 -6.08 -2.55
C GLY A 30 -17.69 -6.50 -1.42
N ALA A 31 -16.55 -7.12 -1.74
CA ALA A 31 -15.51 -7.47 -0.78
C ALA A 31 -14.44 -6.37 -0.71
N VAL A 32 -14.18 -5.88 0.50
CA VAL A 32 -13.15 -4.88 0.81
C VAL A 32 -12.07 -5.54 1.64
N SER A 33 -10.84 -5.53 1.14
CA SER A 33 -9.64 -5.92 1.86
C SER A 33 -8.83 -4.67 2.23
N CYS A 34 -8.06 -4.74 3.31
CA CYS A 34 -7.16 -3.66 3.71
C CYS A 34 -5.77 -4.24 3.98
N THR A 35 -4.75 -3.62 3.40
CA THR A 35 -3.36 -4.02 3.57
C THR A 35 -2.49 -2.82 3.90
N TYR A 36 -1.57 -2.95 4.84
CA TYR A 36 -0.58 -1.92 5.13
C TYR A 36 0.78 -2.53 5.44
N THR A 37 1.84 -1.75 5.21
CA THR A 37 3.21 -2.15 5.56
C THR A 37 3.61 -1.46 6.86
N GLN A 38 3.99 -2.25 7.86
CA GLN A 38 4.41 -1.75 9.15
C GLN A 38 5.80 -1.09 9.10
N PRO A 39 6.10 -0.17 10.04
CA PRO A 39 7.43 0.31 10.33
C PRO A 39 8.34 -0.88 10.64
N PRO A 40 9.63 -0.80 10.26
CA PRO A 40 10.54 -1.88 10.52
C PRO A 40 10.78 -1.97 12.03
N LYS A 41 10.26 -3.01 12.67
CA LYS A 41 10.69 -3.44 14.00
C LYS A 41 11.74 -4.54 13.81
N GLN A 42 12.93 -4.36 14.38
CA GLN A 42 13.99 -5.37 14.40
C GLN A 42 14.24 -6.03 13.01
N ARG A 43 14.45 -5.20 11.98
CA ARG A 43 14.75 -5.60 10.58
C ARG A 43 13.64 -6.33 9.80
N GLN A 44 12.47 -6.62 10.38
CA GLN A 44 11.39 -7.27 9.64
C GLN A 44 10.43 -6.24 9.00
N LYS A 45 10.15 -6.42 7.71
CA LYS A 45 9.09 -5.68 6.99
C LYS A 45 7.83 -6.54 7.00
N LEU A 46 6.96 -6.31 7.96
CA LEU A 46 5.69 -7.03 8.08
C LEU A 46 4.62 -6.35 7.21
N ILE A 47 3.90 -7.17 6.45
CA ILE A 47 2.72 -6.75 5.70
C ILE A 47 1.53 -7.31 6.45
N CYS A 48 0.65 -6.42 6.86
CA CYS A 48 -0.57 -6.80 7.56
C CYS A 48 -1.72 -6.72 6.58
N GLU A 49 -2.40 -7.84 6.36
CA GLU A 49 -3.67 -7.89 5.64
C GLU A 49 -4.77 -8.11 6.68
N ALA A 50 -5.68 -7.14 6.79
CA ALA A 50 -6.86 -7.28 7.63
C ALA A 50 -7.90 -8.14 6.90
N ASN A 51 -8.71 -8.89 7.67
CA ASN A 51 -9.78 -9.72 7.13
C ASN A 51 -10.65 -8.92 6.15
N ALA A 52 -10.97 -9.53 5.01
CA ALA A 52 -11.86 -8.91 4.04
C ALA A 52 -13.27 -8.77 4.63
N HIS A 53 -13.85 -7.58 4.50
CA HIS A 53 -15.23 -7.32 4.86
C HIS A 53 -16.12 -7.38 3.62
N ILE A 54 -17.24 -8.10 3.69
CA ILE A 54 -18.16 -8.28 2.57
C ILE A 54 -19.41 -7.44 2.83
N PHE A 55 -19.74 -6.58 1.88
CA PHE A 55 -20.97 -5.82 1.83
C PHE A 55 -21.93 -6.47 0.83
N ASP A 56 -23.16 -6.74 1.25
CA ASP A 56 -24.22 -7.10 0.33
C ASP A 56 -24.98 -5.84 -0.10
N ILE A 57 -24.76 -5.40 -1.34
CA ILE A 57 -25.36 -4.18 -1.89
C ILE A 57 -26.78 -4.42 -2.42
N SER A 58 -27.26 -5.67 -2.44
CA SER A 58 -28.69 -5.94 -2.72
C SER A 58 -29.58 -5.54 -1.53
N ASN A 59 -29.01 -5.55 -0.33
CA ASN A 59 -29.66 -5.06 0.89
C ASN A 59 -29.44 -3.55 1.05
N PRO A 60 -30.49 -2.73 1.26
CA PRO A 60 -30.35 -1.28 1.40
C PRO A 60 -29.38 -0.85 2.52
N VAL A 61 -29.32 -1.59 3.63
CA VAL A 61 -28.37 -1.29 4.72
C VAL A 61 -26.93 -1.61 4.31
N GLY A 62 -26.72 -2.73 3.62
CA GLY A 62 -25.39 -3.10 3.12
C GLY A 62 -24.89 -2.13 2.04
N ALA A 63 -25.78 -1.71 1.13
CA ALA A 63 -25.51 -0.65 0.16
C ALA A 63 -25.16 0.68 0.83
N PHE A 64 -25.92 1.08 1.85
CA PHE A 64 -25.65 2.32 2.59
C PHE A 64 -24.29 2.29 3.30
N ASN A 65 -23.98 1.19 4.00
CA ASN A 65 -22.68 1.02 4.66
C ASN A 65 -21.52 1.00 3.65
N PHE A 66 -21.73 0.37 2.49
CA PHE A 66 -20.75 0.38 1.41
C PHE A 66 -20.51 1.80 0.87
N CYS A 67 -21.57 2.58 0.67
CA CYS A 67 -21.47 3.99 0.28
C CYS A 67 -20.74 4.84 1.33
N ILE A 68 -20.98 4.61 2.63
CA ILE A 68 -20.23 5.28 3.70
C ILE A 68 -18.74 4.95 3.60
N PHE A 69 -18.40 3.68 3.41
CA PHE A 69 -17.01 3.26 3.24
C PHE A 69 -16.35 3.98 2.03
N LEU A 70 -17.01 4.00 0.87
CA LEU A 70 -16.51 4.72 -0.31
C LEU A 70 -16.37 6.23 -0.05
N SER A 71 -17.31 6.83 0.67
CA SER A 71 -17.26 8.24 1.05
C SER A 71 -16.08 8.53 1.98
N MET A 72 -15.77 7.61 2.89
CA MET A 72 -14.62 7.70 3.79
C MET A 72 -13.29 7.56 3.03
N LEU A 73 -13.21 6.70 2.02
CA LEU A 73 -12.04 6.66 1.12
C LEU A 73 -11.80 8.02 0.44
N LEU A 74 -12.86 8.63 -0.08
CA LEU A 74 -12.76 9.88 -0.83
C LEU A 74 -12.47 11.09 0.06
N THR A 75 -13.06 11.13 1.27
CA THR A 75 -13.00 12.33 2.13
C THR A 75 -11.91 12.26 3.20
N VAL A 76 -11.47 11.07 3.59
CA VAL A 76 -10.46 10.89 4.65
C VAL A 76 -9.15 10.38 4.06
N HIS A 77 -9.16 9.19 3.45
CA HIS A 77 -7.92 8.54 3.03
C HIS A 77 -7.31 9.15 1.77
N GLY A 78 -8.12 9.61 0.81
CA GLY A 78 -7.66 10.27 -0.40
C GLY A 78 -6.86 11.54 -0.12
N PRO A 79 -7.43 12.52 0.61
CA PRO A 79 -6.72 13.74 0.99
C PRO A 79 -5.48 13.47 1.84
N GLU A 80 -5.54 12.51 2.77
CA GLU A 80 -4.38 12.16 3.59
C GLU A 80 -3.25 11.54 2.75
N LEU A 81 -3.58 10.68 1.77
CA LEU A 81 -2.58 10.15 0.85
C LEU A 81 -1.96 11.23 -0.02
N GLU A 82 -2.79 12.13 -0.57
CA GLU A 82 -2.29 13.26 -1.36
C GLU A 82 -1.37 14.13 -0.52
N ARG A 83 -1.74 14.41 0.74
CA ARG A 83 -0.90 15.11 1.70
C ARG A 83 0.42 14.38 1.90
N LEU A 84 0.42 13.07 2.16
CA LEU A 84 1.64 12.27 2.36
C LEU A 84 2.54 12.17 1.13
N LEU A 85 1.97 12.27 -0.08
CA LEU A 85 2.71 12.26 -1.34
C LEU A 85 3.28 13.64 -1.71
N THR A 86 2.60 14.71 -1.28
CA THR A 86 2.94 16.11 -1.58
C THR A 86 3.63 16.83 -0.42
N ASP A 87 3.73 16.20 0.75
CA ASP A 87 4.29 16.81 1.97
C ASP A 87 5.69 17.35 1.70
N SER A 88 5.79 18.67 1.69
CA SER A 88 7.01 19.42 1.44
C SER A 88 7.90 19.56 2.67
N ARG A 89 7.46 19.04 3.83
CA ARG A 89 8.22 19.07 5.09
C ARG A 89 9.27 17.96 5.22
N SER A 90 9.21 16.92 4.39
CA SER A 90 10.39 16.08 4.14
C SER A 90 11.18 16.69 2.98
N GLU A 91 12.51 16.81 3.10
CA GLU A 91 13.41 17.39 2.07
C GLU A 91 13.17 16.88 0.64
N ASP A 92 12.53 15.72 0.49
CA ASP A 92 12.09 15.16 -0.78
C ASP A 92 10.56 15.20 -0.91
N ASN A 93 10.02 16.00 -1.83
CA ASN A 93 8.68 15.76 -2.40
C ASN A 93 8.71 14.35 -3.00
N ARG A 94 8.17 13.36 -2.28
CA ARG A 94 8.28 11.93 -2.60
C ARG A 94 7.77 11.61 -3.99
N ARG A 95 6.68 12.28 -4.41
CA ARG A 95 6.12 12.17 -5.75
C ARG A 95 7.07 12.72 -6.81
N ALA A 96 7.61 13.91 -6.63
CA ALA A 96 8.56 14.52 -7.57
C ALA A 96 9.88 13.73 -7.64
N ALA A 97 10.42 13.28 -6.50
CA ALA A 97 11.63 12.48 -6.42
C ALA A 97 11.46 11.13 -7.16
N PHE A 98 10.34 10.44 -6.95
CA PHE A 98 10.04 9.22 -7.68
C PHE A 98 9.89 9.47 -9.18
N GLN A 99 9.18 10.52 -9.59
CA GLN A 99 9.03 10.88 -11.01
C GLN A 99 10.36 11.23 -11.66
N ALA A 100 11.27 11.92 -10.95
CA ALA A 100 12.60 12.23 -11.44
C ALA A 100 13.41 10.94 -11.69
N LYS A 101 13.36 9.97 -10.77
CA LYS A 101 13.98 8.66 -10.95
C LYS A 101 13.42 7.90 -12.16
N CYS A 102 12.10 7.92 -12.36
CA CYS A 102 11.49 7.31 -13.53
C CYS A 102 11.97 7.96 -14.84
N LYS A 103 12.04 9.29 -14.89
CA LYS A 103 12.53 10.03 -16.07
C LYS A 103 14.02 9.76 -16.35
N ALA A 104 14.81 9.59 -15.31
CA ALA A 104 16.23 9.25 -15.41
C ALA A 104 16.48 7.76 -15.72
N ASN A 105 15.42 6.94 -15.78
CA ASN A 105 15.49 5.49 -15.87
C ASN A 105 16.45 4.89 -14.81
N ASP A 106 16.30 5.37 -13.56
CA ASP A 106 17.17 5.01 -12.45
C ASP A 106 17.21 3.48 -12.25
N PRO A 107 18.39 2.84 -12.34
CA PRO A 107 18.54 1.39 -12.15
C PRO A 107 18.03 0.89 -10.79
N ALA A 108 17.88 1.76 -9.79
CA ALA A 108 17.28 1.41 -8.50
C ALA A 108 15.78 1.09 -8.58
N LEU A 109 15.10 1.53 -9.65
CA LEU A 109 13.69 1.22 -9.91
C LEU A 109 13.50 -0.12 -10.64
N GLU A 110 14.54 -0.64 -11.28
CA GLU A 110 14.47 -1.90 -12.01
C GLU A 110 14.69 -3.09 -11.08
N TRP A 111 13.67 -3.92 -10.90
CA TRP A 111 13.82 -5.16 -10.17
C TRP A 111 14.58 -6.20 -11.03
N ASN A 112 15.88 -6.36 -10.78
CA ASN A 112 16.72 -7.32 -11.49
C ASN A 112 17.13 -8.54 -10.64
N MET A 113 17.66 -9.57 -11.32
CA MET A 113 18.11 -10.83 -10.70
C MET A 113 19.19 -10.64 -9.62
N ILE A 114 20.01 -9.59 -9.73
CA ILE A 114 21.07 -9.30 -8.75
C ILE A 114 20.43 -8.77 -7.46
N MET A 115 19.45 -7.87 -7.57
CA MET A 115 18.68 -7.36 -6.43
C MET A 115 17.87 -8.49 -5.76
N GLN A 116 17.30 -9.41 -6.54
CA GLN A 116 16.63 -10.59 -6.00
C GLN A 116 17.57 -11.51 -5.20
N ARG A 117 18.78 -11.77 -5.71
CA ARG A 117 19.80 -12.57 -5.01
C ARG A 117 20.26 -11.91 -3.71
N LYS A 118 20.51 -10.60 -3.73
CA LYS A 118 20.87 -9.83 -2.51
C LYS A 118 19.75 -9.87 -1.47
N ALA A 119 18.49 -9.72 -1.88
CA ALA A 119 17.34 -9.81 -0.98
C ALA A 119 17.21 -11.21 -0.35
N ARG A 120 17.42 -12.29 -1.13
CA ARG A 120 17.41 -13.67 -0.61
C ARG A 120 18.56 -13.93 0.38
N ALA A 121 19.76 -13.42 0.11
CA ALA A 121 20.89 -13.56 1.03
C ALA A 121 20.65 -12.82 2.36
N ALA A 122 20.01 -11.64 2.30
CA ALA A 122 19.62 -10.88 3.49
C ALA A 122 18.53 -11.58 4.32
N SER A 123 17.59 -12.31 3.70
CA SER A 123 16.58 -13.08 4.44
C SER A 123 17.16 -14.32 5.11
N VAL A 124 18.13 -15.00 4.50
CA VAL A 124 18.78 -16.20 5.07
C VAL A 124 19.63 -15.83 6.30
N SER A 125 20.40 -14.75 6.21
CA SER A 125 21.18 -14.24 7.34
C SER A 125 20.30 -13.78 8.51
N ALA A 126 19.14 -13.17 8.25
CA ALA A 126 18.19 -12.77 9.28
C ALA A 126 17.40 -13.92 9.94
N SER A 127 17.48 -15.14 9.39
CA SER A 127 16.81 -16.34 9.94
C SER A 127 17.77 -17.23 10.76
N SER A 128 19.04 -16.83 10.85
CA SER A 128 20.12 -17.58 11.52
C SER A 128 20.54 -16.94 12.86
N GLU A 129 19.85 -15.86 13.27
CA GLU A 129 19.90 -15.22 14.60
C GLU A 129 18.57 -15.46 15.32
#